data_AF-A0A0V1JK45-F1
#
_entry.id   AF-A0A0V1JK45-F1
#
_cell.length_a   1.000
_cell.length_b   1.000
_cell.length_c   1.000
_cell.angle_alpha   90.00
_cell.angle_beta   90.00
_cell.angle_gamma   90.00
#
_symmetry.space_group_name_H-M   'P 1'
#
loop_
_entity.id
_entity.type
_entity.pdbx_description
1 polymer ?
#
loop_
_entity_poly.entity_id
_entity_poly.type
_entity_poly.pdbx_seq_one_letter_code
_entity_poly.pdbx_strand_id
1 'polypeptide(L)'
;LYIYFDSQMDTEVVYEFINEKCPWSKLPKYVKQILGNSAKEYEKLILEYSVMNQLRYKTNLVREVRNNEEQYYELMLGYSRDHLMLFPYHLSDVIIKGLRITPFQYYSDMMLDLMVQEKSYDTLPNFTAADCLRLLGIGRNRYINLMNDSRSLKKQNRQKAVRSLLPQVPIKVDIQPWWIVQNGSVLVNDVRDLPKEEKMVIDYVIDSGPTEVANFDMDVIQNLYKRGLIYFDVPVSKKDRIVVPTLDNFVMNRLTGDYFERTLYKIFVSMDKHTNAEQLAQVLRVDLNLVLNAISVFYRLGIAYRAPSELEIQPNRSIDVGLNSSRKQSVEGSLVDLLHDAVISDCSSKLSLQNQNIHSNTDMLYTSLTADSLESKRIAFMFDSSLTAILMMGNLSNSLKCHAVTLFEVGKLGDESLNSFLSDLAEAPCLTDVEMERHNEYLQVLRCTIEYLRSFAELDLIRCGSLLGLDSAARMRLLCKNYRFYLIALHHHHHHRRRRQIFC
;
A
#
# COMPACT_ATOMS: atom_id res chain seq x y z
N LEU A 1 -26.98 9.19 20.24
CA LEU A 1 -25.56 8.84 20.01
C LEU A 1 -25.06 7.78 20.98
N TYR A 2 -25.09 7.99 22.31
CA TYR A 2 -24.56 7.01 23.29
C TYR A 2 -24.99 5.54 23.06
N ILE A 3 -26.29 5.27 22.89
CA ILE A 3 -26.81 3.89 22.68
C ILE A 3 -26.23 3.20 21.43
N TYR A 4 -25.82 3.96 20.41
CA TYR A 4 -25.19 3.43 19.19
C TYR A 4 -23.66 3.23 19.34
N PHE A 5 -23.04 3.88 20.33
CA PHE A 5 -21.62 3.70 20.63
C PHE A 5 -21.37 2.46 21.49
N ASP A 6 -22.24 2.19 22.48
CA ASP A 6 -22.14 0.98 23.31
C ASP A 6 -22.21 -0.30 22.46
N SER A 7 -23.19 -0.41 21.54
CA SER A 7 -23.34 -1.64 20.74
C SER A 7 -22.20 -1.90 19.73
N GLN A 8 -21.41 -0.87 19.38
CA GLN A 8 -20.20 -1.05 18.56
C GLN A 8 -19.01 -1.50 19.41
N MET A 9 -18.83 -0.92 20.60
CA MET A 9 -17.79 -1.39 21.55
C MET A 9 -18.05 -2.84 21.98
N ASP A 10 -19.31 -3.20 22.26
CA ASP A 10 -19.71 -4.56 22.62
C ASP A 10 -19.41 -5.60 21.53
N THR A 11 -19.50 -5.21 20.25
CA THR A 11 -19.21 -6.12 19.12
C THR A 11 -17.71 -6.22 18.80
N GLU A 12 -16.94 -5.14 18.95
CA GLU A 12 -15.47 -5.19 18.83
C GLU A 12 -14.85 -6.17 19.83
N VAL A 13 -15.31 -6.18 21.08
CA VAL A 13 -14.85 -7.14 22.11
C VAL A 13 -15.15 -8.59 21.74
N VAL A 14 -16.30 -8.87 21.10
CA VAL A 14 -16.62 -10.22 20.59
C VAL A 14 -15.67 -10.62 19.45
N TYR A 15 -15.32 -9.68 18.58
CA TYR A 15 -14.43 -9.91 17.45
C TYR A 15 -12.99 -10.25 17.88
N GLU A 16 -12.49 -9.68 18.98
CA GLU A 16 -11.20 -10.09 19.55
C GLU A 16 -11.17 -11.59 19.87
N PHE A 17 -12.19 -12.12 20.54
CA PHE A 17 -12.28 -13.56 20.85
C PHE A 17 -12.48 -14.46 19.63
N ILE A 18 -13.14 -13.97 18.56
CA ILE A 18 -13.24 -14.70 17.29
C ILE A 18 -11.89 -14.77 16.59
N ASN A 19 -11.11 -13.68 16.61
CA ASN A 19 -9.76 -13.62 16.06
C ASN A 19 -8.77 -14.51 16.86
N GLU A 20 -8.91 -14.57 18.19
CA GLU A 20 -8.21 -15.53 19.06
C GLU A 20 -8.69 -16.99 18.90
N LYS A 21 -9.72 -17.24 18.07
CA LYS A 21 -10.29 -18.57 17.80
C LYS A 21 -10.85 -19.24 19.06
N CYS A 22 -11.45 -18.45 19.94
CA CYS A 22 -12.06 -18.94 21.18
C CYS A 22 -13.43 -19.60 20.90
N PRO A 23 -13.63 -20.91 21.17
CA PRO A 23 -14.92 -21.55 20.98
C PRO A 23 -15.93 -21.10 22.06
N TRP A 24 -17.23 -21.16 21.75
CA TRP A 24 -18.32 -20.74 22.64
C TRP A 24 -18.20 -21.28 24.08
N SER A 25 -17.72 -22.52 24.25
CA SER A 25 -17.51 -23.13 25.56
C SER A 25 -16.56 -22.31 26.44
N LYS A 26 -15.47 -21.79 25.88
CA LYS A 26 -14.39 -21.05 26.59
C LYS A 26 -14.64 -19.55 26.72
N LEU A 27 -15.62 -18.97 26.01
CA LEU A 27 -15.94 -17.55 26.11
C LEU A 27 -16.27 -17.12 27.56
N PRO A 28 -15.77 -15.95 28.01
CA PRO A 28 -16.10 -15.36 29.31
C PRO A 28 -17.61 -15.11 29.50
N LYS A 29 -18.07 -15.10 30.76
CA LYS A 29 -19.49 -14.90 31.09
C LYS A 29 -20.04 -13.54 30.62
N TYR A 30 -19.22 -12.48 30.64
CA TYR A 30 -19.67 -11.16 30.18
C TYR A 30 -19.87 -11.12 28.65
N VAL A 31 -18.99 -11.75 27.87
CA VAL A 31 -19.14 -11.88 26.40
C VAL A 31 -20.39 -12.70 26.07
N LYS A 32 -20.66 -13.77 26.83
CA LYS A 32 -21.92 -14.53 26.68
C LYS A 32 -23.14 -13.67 27.00
N GLN A 33 -23.08 -12.78 27.99
CA GLN A 33 -24.17 -11.85 28.30
C GLN A 33 -24.42 -10.82 27.18
N ILE A 34 -23.36 -10.25 26.59
CA ILE A 34 -23.46 -9.37 25.40
C ILE A 34 -24.21 -10.09 24.26
N LEU A 35 -23.91 -11.37 24.06
CA LEU A 35 -24.53 -12.22 23.03
C LEU A 35 -25.89 -12.82 23.44
N GLY A 36 -26.56 -12.27 24.45
CA GLY A 36 -27.86 -12.75 24.95
C GLY A 36 -27.85 -14.21 25.45
N ASN A 37 -26.67 -14.73 25.80
CA ASN A 37 -26.35 -16.14 26.06
C ASN A 37 -26.71 -17.10 24.91
N SER A 38 -26.82 -16.59 23.68
CA SER A 38 -27.17 -17.37 22.48
C SER A 38 -25.93 -17.83 21.73
N ALA A 39 -25.66 -19.13 21.74
CA ALA A 39 -24.61 -19.73 20.91
C ALA A 39 -24.84 -19.46 19.40
N LYS A 40 -26.11 -19.40 18.96
CA LYS A 40 -26.48 -19.13 17.56
C LYS A 40 -26.13 -17.70 17.12
N GLU A 41 -26.19 -16.73 18.03
CA GLU A 41 -25.78 -15.36 17.69
C GLU A 41 -24.25 -15.27 17.58
N TYR A 42 -23.51 -16.06 18.38
CA TYR A 42 -22.06 -16.19 18.22
C TYR A 42 -21.69 -16.88 16.90
N GLU A 43 -22.36 -17.97 16.53
CA GLU A 43 -22.20 -18.64 15.23
C GLU A 43 -22.44 -17.68 14.06
N LYS A 44 -23.49 -16.85 14.13
CA LYS A 44 -23.79 -15.81 13.14
C LYS A 44 -22.67 -14.75 13.07
N LEU A 45 -22.19 -14.24 14.20
CA LEU A 45 -21.10 -13.26 14.24
C LEU A 45 -19.75 -13.86 13.80
N ILE A 46 -19.47 -15.13 14.08
CA ILE A 46 -18.31 -15.84 13.52
C ILE A 46 -18.38 -15.81 11.99
N LEU A 47 -19.53 -16.14 11.40
CA LEU A 47 -19.71 -16.14 9.95
C LEU A 47 -19.55 -14.74 9.36
N GLU A 48 -20.22 -13.75 9.95
CA GLU A 48 -20.17 -12.33 9.53
C GLU A 48 -18.75 -11.77 9.60
N TYR A 49 -18.08 -11.90 10.75
CA TYR A 49 -16.70 -11.48 10.94
C TYR A 49 -15.74 -12.18 9.96
N SER A 50 -15.92 -13.49 9.75
CA SER A 50 -15.02 -14.25 8.88
C SER A 50 -15.18 -13.90 7.40
N VAL A 51 -16.41 -13.60 6.97
CA VAL A 51 -16.69 -13.08 5.63
C VAL A 51 -16.09 -11.67 5.47
N MET A 52 -16.34 -10.76 6.40
CA MET A 52 -15.83 -9.38 6.37
C MET A 52 -14.30 -9.29 6.36
N ASN A 53 -13.62 -10.19 7.09
CA ASN A 53 -12.16 -10.22 7.18
C ASN A 53 -11.52 -11.25 6.22
N GLN A 54 -12.29 -11.82 5.29
CA GLN A 54 -11.84 -12.77 4.26
C GLN A 54 -11.01 -13.94 4.86
N LEU A 55 -11.48 -14.53 5.97
CA LEU A 55 -10.74 -15.54 6.71
C LEU A 55 -10.74 -16.91 6.02
N ARG A 56 -9.60 -17.61 6.06
CA ARG A 56 -9.46 -18.97 5.54
C ARG A 56 -10.28 -19.97 6.37
N TYR A 57 -11.12 -20.77 5.71
CA TYR A 57 -12.04 -21.72 6.34
C TYR A 57 -11.34 -22.76 7.24
N LYS A 58 -10.32 -23.45 6.73
CA LYS A 58 -9.65 -24.58 7.41
C LYS A 58 -8.98 -24.23 8.73
N THR A 59 -8.61 -22.96 8.94
CA THR A 59 -7.78 -22.49 10.07
C THR A 59 -8.55 -21.72 11.14
N ASN A 60 -9.87 -21.52 10.97
CA ASN A 60 -10.67 -20.61 11.78
C ASN A 60 -12.02 -21.26 12.17
N LEU A 61 -12.73 -20.63 13.12
CA LEU A 61 -13.97 -21.14 13.72
C LEU A 61 -15.12 -21.38 12.71
N VAL A 62 -15.06 -20.81 11.52
CA VAL A 62 -16.05 -21.01 10.44
C VAL A 62 -16.32 -22.49 10.18
N ARG A 63 -15.29 -23.35 10.25
CA ARG A 63 -15.41 -24.79 10.03
C ARG A 63 -16.34 -25.49 11.04
N GLU A 64 -16.53 -24.92 12.23
CA GLU A 64 -17.46 -25.44 13.24
C GLU A 64 -18.90 -24.96 13.00
N VAL A 65 -19.07 -23.84 12.28
CA VAL A 65 -20.36 -23.18 12.00
C VAL A 65 -20.96 -23.60 10.65
N ARG A 66 -20.11 -23.81 9.65
CA ARG A 66 -20.48 -24.20 8.28
C ARG A 66 -19.73 -25.47 7.91
N ASN A 67 -20.46 -26.44 7.36
CA ASN A 67 -19.91 -27.73 6.93
C ASN A 67 -19.41 -27.75 5.48
N ASN A 68 -19.88 -26.81 4.64
CA ASN A 68 -19.52 -26.72 3.23
C ASN A 68 -18.51 -25.57 3.02
N GLU A 69 -17.28 -25.94 2.64
CA GLU A 69 -16.18 -25.02 2.36
C GLU A 69 -16.45 -24.17 1.10
N GLU A 70 -17.04 -24.77 0.06
CA GLU A 70 -17.31 -24.13 -1.23
C GLU A 70 -18.32 -22.97 -1.07
N GLN A 71 -19.48 -23.26 -0.49
CA GLN A 71 -20.54 -22.27 -0.23
C GLN A 71 -20.09 -21.12 0.69
N TYR A 72 -19.12 -21.37 1.59
CA TYR A 72 -18.54 -20.31 2.40
C TYR A 72 -17.72 -19.33 1.55
N TYR A 73 -16.88 -19.84 0.64
CA TYR A 73 -16.09 -18.98 -0.24
C TYR A 73 -16.94 -18.29 -1.31
N GLU A 74 -18.01 -18.92 -1.81
CA GLU A 74 -19.02 -18.26 -2.66
C GLU A 74 -19.67 -17.06 -1.93
N LEU A 75 -20.13 -17.27 -0.70
CA LEU A 75 -20.74 -16.22 0.13
C LEU A 75 -19.75 -15.08 0.41
N MET A 76 -18.49 -15.42 0.73
CA MET A 76 -17.44 -14.44 1.00
C MET A 76 -17.06 -13.62 -0.24
N LEU A 77 -17.00 -14.24 -1.42
CA LEU A 77 -16.78 -13.53 -2.68
C LEU A 77 -17.97 -12.65 -3.09
N GLY A 78 -19.20 -13.11 -2.87
CA GLY A 78 -20.40 -12.30 -3.07
C GLY A 78 -20.37 -11.03 -2.21
N TYR A 79 -20.15 -11.20 -0.90
CA TYR A 79 -20.00 -10.07 0.03
C TYR A 79 -18.86 -9.14 -0.40
N SER A 80 -17.69 -9.68 -0.74
CA SER A 80 -16.52 -8.89 -1.18
C SER A 80 -16.83 -8.07 -2.43
N ARG A 81 -17.56 -8.63 -3.41
CA ARG A 81 -17.95 -7.93 -4.64
C ARG A 81 -18.97 -6.83 -4.36
N ASP A 82 -19.99 -7.10 -3.53
CA ASP A 82 -21.02 -6.13 -3.16
C ASP A 82 -20.43 -4.90 -2.42
N HIS A 83 -19.37 -5.12 -1.64
CA HIS A 83 -18.64 -4.08 -0.89
C HIS A 83 -17.41 -3.52 -1.64
N LEU A 84 -17.21 -3.90 -2.91
CA LEU A 84 -16.11 -3.44 -3.78
C LEU A 84 -14.69 -3.71 -3.23
N MET A 85 -14.55 -4.77 -2.43
CA MET A 85 -13.28 -5.16 -1.81
C MET A 85 -12.29 -5.71 -2.85
N LEU A 86 -11.00 -5.60 -2.55
CA LEU A 86 -9.93 -6.23 -3.33
C LEU A 86 -10.14 -7.75 -3.41
N PHE A 87 -9.74 -8.35 -4.52
CA PHE A 87 -9.68 -9.81 -4.65
C PHE A 87 -8.76 -10.39 -3.56
N PRO A 88 -9.21 -11.41 -2.80
CA PRO A 88 -8.44 -12.00 -1.69
C PRO A 88 -7.30 -12.89 -2.22
N TYR A 89 -6.19 -12.27 -2.62
CA TYR A 89 -5.03 -12.98 -3.18
C TYR A 89 -4.44 -14.06 -2.25
N HIS A 90 -4.59 -13.92 -0.93
CA HIS A 90 -4.18 -14.92 0.08
C HIS A 90 -5.07 -16.19 0.11
N LEU A 91 -6.15 -16.21 -0.68
CA LEU A 91 -7.06 -17.34 -0.88
C LEU A 91 -7.08 -17.82 -2.34
N SER A 92 -6.14 -17.36 -3.19
CA SER A 92 -6.03 -17.74 -4.61
C SER A 92 -6.00 -19.26 -4.80
N ASP A 93 -5.33 -19.98 -3.91
CA ASP A 93 -5.24 -21.45 -3.92
C ASP A 93 -6.58 -22.16 -3.75
N VAL A 94 -7.55 -21.54 -3.05
CA VAL A 94 -8.89 -22.13 -2.88
C VAL A 94 -9.87 -21.58 -3.91
N ILE A 95 -9.79 -20.30 -4.24
CA ILE A 95 -10.75 -19.64 -5.13
C ILE A 95 -10.50 -19.99 -6.60
N ILE A 96 -9.24 -19.94 -7.05
CA ILE A 96 -8.90 -20.19 -8.46
C ILE A 96 -8.92 -21.68 -8.78
N LYS A 97 -8.51 -22.56 -7.83
CA LYS A 97 -8.55 -24.01 -8.02
C LYS A 97 -9.92 -24.63 -7.73
N GLY A 98 -10.58 -24.19 -6.64
CA GLY A 98 -11.87 -24.71 -6.20
C GLY A 98 -13.05 -24.12 -6.97
N LEU A 99 -13.23 -22.79 -6.91
CA LEU A 99 -14.37 -22.12 -7.54
C LEU A 99 -14.16 -21.78 -9.03
N ARG A 100 -12.95 -21.96 -9.56
CA ARG A 100 -12.55 -21.56 -10.94
C ARG A 100 -12.80 -20.07 -11.24
N ILE A 101 -12.78 -19.22 -10.20
CA ILE A 101 -12.91 -17.76 -10.34
C ILE A 101 -11.50 -17.13 -10.35
N THR A 102 -11.12 -16.56 -11.49
CA THR A 102 -9.87 -15.78 -11.62
C THR A 102 -10.07 -14.34 -11.12
N PRO A 103 -8.99 -13.62 -10.73
CA PRO A 103 -9.07 -12.20 -10.40
C PRO A 103 -9.66 -11.36 -11.54
N PHE A 104 -9.31 -11.70 -12.79
CA PHE A 104 -9.86 -11.04 -13.98
C PHE A 104 -11.38 -11.16 -14.08
N GLN A 105 -11.94 -12.35 -13.86
CA GLN A 105 -13.40 -12.57 -13.85
C GLN A 105 -14.07 -11.82 -12.69
N TYR A 106 -13.48 -11.88 -11.48
CA TYR A 106 -13.99 -11.18 -10.31
C TYR A 106 -14.15 -9.67 -10.55
N TYR A 107 -13.11 -9.00 -11.06
CA TYR A 107 -13.19 -7.57 -11.38
C TYR A 107 -14.05 -7.26 -12.61
N SER A 108 -14.10 -8.15 -13.60
CA SER A 108 -15.00 -7.99 -14.75
C SER A 108 -16.48 -8.01 -14.32
N ASP A 109 -16.85 -8.92 -13.43
CA ASP A 109 -18.20 -8.99 -12.87
C ASP A 109 -18.48 -7.82 -11.92
N MET A 110 -17.49 -7.36 -11.14
CA MET A 110 -17.63 -6.14 -10.31
C MET A 110 -17.88 -4.89 -11.17
N MET A 111 -17.15 -4.72 -12.28
CA MET A 111 -17.37 -3.61 -13.22
C MET A 111 -18.72 -3.70 -13.92
N LEU A 112 -19.16 -4.91 -14.28
CA LEU A 112 -20.49 -5.17 -14.82
C LEU A 112 -21.58 -4.73 -13.84
N ASP A 113 -21.47 -5.11 -12.56
CA ASP A 113 -22.41 -4.73 -11.52
C ASP A 113 -22.44 -3.21 -11.28
N LEU A 114 -21.28 -2.54 -11.22
CA LEU A 114 -21.18 -1.07 -11.12
C LEU A 114 -21.87 -0.34 -12.27
N MET A 115 -21.62 -0.77 -13.52
CA MET A 115 -22.20 -0.16 -14.72
C MET A 115 -23.71 -0.43 -14.86
N VAL A 116 -24.18 -1.60 -14.41
CA VAL A 116 -25.61 -1.93 -14.37
C VAL A 116 -26.34 -1.11 -13.29
N GLN A 117 -25.71 -0.89 -12.14
CA GLN A 117 -26.21 -0.08 -11.02
C GLN A 117 -26.03 1.44 -11.22
N GLU A 118 -25.40 1.87 -12.33
CA GLU A 118 -25.05 3.27 -12.65
C GLU A 118 -24.18 3.99 -11.61
N LYS A 119 -23.40 3.23 -10.82
CA LYS A 119 -22.50 3.79 -9.82
C LYS A 119 -21.31 4.52 -10.48
N SER A 120 -20.78 5.54 -9.80
CA SER A 120 -19.56 6.23 -10.23
C SER A 120 -18.33 5.34 -10.00
N TYR A 121 -17.33 5.45 -10.88
CA TYR A 121 -16.02 4.81 -10.69
C TYR A 121 -15.38 5.20 -9.34
N ASP A 122 -15.60 6.45 -8.91
CA ASP A 122 -15.10 7.03 -7.65
C ASP A 122 -15.59 6.30 -6.37
N THR A 123 -16.51 5.33 -6.50
CA THR A 123 -16.96 4.47 -5.39
C THR A 123 -16.06 3.25 -5.16
N LEU A 124 -15.17 2.92 -6.10
CA LEU A 124 -14.19 1.85 -5.92
C LEU A 124 -13.08 2.29 -4.94
N PRO A 125 -12.70 1.46 -3.94
CA PRO A 125 -11.51 1.66 -3.11
C PRO A 125 -10.24 1.85 -3.96
N ASN A 126 -9.22 2.55 -3.44
CA ASN A 126 -8.06 2.96 -4.25
C ASN A 126 -7.29 1.74 -4.76
N PHE A 127 -7.03 0.75 -3.91
CA PHE A 127 -6.33 -0.48 -4.29
C PHE A 127 -7.18 -1.38 -5.21
N THR A 128 -8.50 -1.46 -4.99
CA THR A 128 -9.43 -2.16 -5.90
C THR A 128 -9.40 -1.52 -7.29
N ALA A 129 -9.43 -0.19 -7.36
CA ALA A 129 -9.41 0.56 -8.61
C ALA A 129 -8.06 0.45 -9.34
N ALA A 130 -6.95 0.44 -8.60
CA ALA A 130 -5.62 0.17 -9.15
C ALA A 130 -5.52 -1.25 -9.75
N ASP A 131 -6.09 -2.26 -9.08
CA ASP A 131 -6.07 -3.65 -9.61
C ASP A 131 -7.00 -3.83 -10.82
N CYS A 132 -8.15 -3.15 -10.81
CA CYS A 132 -9.04 -3.05 -11.98
C CYS A 132 -8.33 -2.41 -13.18
N LEU A 133 -7.54 -1.34 -12.97
CA LEU A 133 -6.73 -0.72 -14.01
C LEU A 133 -5.66 -1.69 -14.53
N ARG A 134 -4.95 -2.39 -13.63
CA ARG A 134 -3.90 -3.35 -13.97
C ARG A 134 -4.41 -4.55 -14.79
N LEU A 135 -5.57 -5.11 -14.44
CA LEU A 135 -6.10 -6.33 -15.06
C LEU A 135 -7.03 -6.06 -16.24
N LEU A 136 -7.87 -5.03 -16.17
CA LEU A 136 -8.88 -4.71 -17.18
C LEU A 136 -8.50 -3.53 -18.09
N GLY A 137 -7.54 -2.68 -17.68
CA GLY A 137 -7.26 -1.40 -18.34
C GLY A 137 -8.37 -0.35 -18.16
N ILE A 138 -9.31 -0.58 -17.24
CA ILE A 138 -10.44 0.32 -17.01
C ILE A 138 -10.08 1.28 -15.88
N GLY A 139 -9.42 2.38 -16.24
CA GLY A 139 -9.34 3.57 -15.37
C GLY A 139 -10.58 4.45 -15.47
N ARG A 140 -10.69 5.46 -14.59
CA ARG A 140 -11.82 6.41 -14.50
C ARG A 140 -12.33 6.93 -15.84
N ASN A 141 -11.44 7.45 -16.69
CA ASN A 141 -11.83 8.02 -18.00
C ASN A 141 -12.35 6.94 -18.97
N ARG A 142 -11.76 5.73 -18.94
CA ARG A 142 -12.23 4.61 -19.76
C ARG A 142 -13.60 4.12 -19.27
N TYR A 143 -13.82 4.06 -17.96
CA TYR A 143 -15.14 3.74 -17.38
C TYR A 143 -16.21 4.74 -17.80
N ILE A 144 -15.94 6.05 -17.74
CA ILE A 144 -16.90 7.08 -18.17
C ILE A 144 -17.28 6.90 -19.64
N ASN A 145 -16.32 6.61 -20.51
CA ASN A 145 -16.59 6.35 -21.93
C ASN A 145 -17.44 5.08 -22.11
N LEU A 146 -17.05 3.95 -21.50
CA LEU A 146 -17.82 2.70 -21.53
C LEU A 146 -19.24 2.88 -20.97
N MET A 147 -19.41 3.74 -19.95
CA MET A 147 -20.71 4.04 -19.37
C MET A 147 -21.59 4.85 -20.34
N ASN A 148 -21.02 5.83 -21.04
CA ASN A 148 -21.71 6.58 -22.10
C ASN A 148 -22.10 5.67 -23.27
N ASP A 149 -21.18 4.80 -23.72
CA ASP A 149 -21.46 3.80 -24.74
C ASP A 149 -22.61 2.87 -24.30
N SER A 150 -22.60 2.40 -23.05
CA SER A 150 -23.65 1.53 -22.50
C SER A 150 -25.04 2.18 -22.45
N ARG A 151 -25.11 3.51 -22.25
CA ARG A 151 -26.37 4.27 -22.24
C ARG A 151 -27.02 4.37 -23.62
N SER A 152 -26.26 4.21 -24.70
CA SER A 152 -26.79 4.17 -26.06
C SER A 152 -27.50 2.84 -26.39
N LEU A 153 -27.29 1.80 -25.59
CA LEU A 153 -27.77 0.44 -25.85
C LEU A 153 -29.17 0.19 -25.26
N LYS A 154 -29.96 -0.66 -25.93
CA LYS A 154 -31.36 -0.91 -25.55
C LYS A 154 -31.47 -1.54 -24.14
N LYS A 155 -32.29 -0.91 -23.27
CA LYS A 155 -32.48 -1.30 -21.85
C LYS A 155 -32.85 -2.77 -21.61
N GLN A 156 -33.53 -3.43 -22.55
CA GLN A 156 -34.09 -4.79 -22.36
C GLN A 156 -33.06 -5.93 -22.22
N ASN A 157 -31.76 -5.70 -22.41
CA ASN A 157 -30.71 -6.69 -22.13
C ASN A 157 -29.40 -6.03 -21.63
N ARG A 158 -29.52 -5.01 -20.75
CA ARG A 158 -28.38 -4.19 -20.30
C ARG A 158 -27.17 -4.99 -19.84
N GLN A 159 -27.34 -6.05 -19.05
CA GLN A 159 -26.23 -6.85 -18.52
C GLN A 159 -25.44 -7.55 -19.64
N LYS A 160 -26.12 -8.13 -20.65
CA LYS A 160 -25.45 -8.74 -21.81
C LYS A 160 -24.74 -7.70 -22.67
N ALA A 161 -25.38 -6.54 -22.86
CA ALA A 161 -24.83 -5.42 -23.61
C ALA A 161 -23.55 -4.88 -22.96
N VAL A 162 -23.58 -4.59 -21.66
CA VAL A 162 -22.40 -4.15 -20.89
C VAL A 162 -21.30 -5.22 -20.89
N ARG A 163 -21.65 -6.51 -20.71
CA ARG A 163 -20.65 -7.60 -20.74
C ARG A 163 -19.92 -7.69 -22.08
N SER A 164 -20.54 -7.28 -23.20
CA SER A 164 -19.89 -7.21 -24.52
C SER A 164 -18.99 -5.98 -24.72
N LEU A 165 -19.15 -4.92 -23.91
CA LEU A 165 -18.27 -3.74 -23.92
C LEU A 165 -17.01 -3.92 -23.04
N LEU A 166 -17.10 -4.79 -22.04
CA LEU A 166 -15.98 -5.09 -21.15
C LEU A 166 -14.92 -5.98 -21.84
N PRO A 167 -13.64 -5.91 -21.43
CA PRO A 167 -12.61 -6.83 -21.87
C PRO A 167 -13.03 -8.30 -21.63
N GLN A 168 -12.68 -9.19 -22.55
CA GLN A 168 -12.92 -10.65 -22.42
C GLN A 168 -11.68 -11.42 -21.96
N VAL A 169 -10.50 -10.79 -22.02
CA VAL A 169 -9.20 -11.33 -21.58
C VAL A 169 -8.45 -10.25 -20.80
N PRO A 170 -7.58 -10.61 -19.84
CA PRO A 170 -6.76 -9.65 -19.12
C PRO A 170 -5.75 -8.98 -20.06
N ILE A 171 -5.37 -7.75 -19.71
CA ILE A 171 -4.26 -7.05 -20.36
C ILE A 171 -2.93 -7.76 -20.06
N LYS A 172 -1.90 -7.56 -20.89
CA LYS A 172 -0.53 -8.02 -20.61
C LYS A 172 -0.07 -7.40 -19.28
N VAL A 173 -0.03 -8.21 -18.24
CA VAL A 173 0.46 -7.83 -16.91
C VAL A 173 1.99 -7.84 -16.92
N ASP A 174 2.64 -6.94 -16.20
CA ASP A 174 4.07 -7.05 -15.94
C ASP A 174 4.33 -8.16 -14.91
N ILE A 175 4.79 -9.32 -15.39
CA ILE A 175 5.04 -10.53 -14.59
C ILE A 175 6.53 -10.57 -14.28
N GLN A 176 6.89 -10.59 -13.00
CA GLN A 176 8.30 -10.62 -12.60
C GLN A 176 8.88 -12.05 -12.63
N PRO A 177 10.16 -12.25 -12.98
CA PRO A 177 10.75 -13.59 -13.10
C PRO A 177 10.74 -14.42 -11.80
N TRP A 178 10.80 -13.76 -10.63
CA TRP A 178 10.80 -14.39 -9.32
C TRP A 178 9.40 -14.74 -8.79
N TRP A 179 8.32 -14.43 -9.52
CA TRP A 179 6.97 -14.87 -9.16
C TRP A 179 6.85 -16.38 -9.33
N ILE A 180 6.03 -17.02 -8.51
CA ILE A 180 5.83 -18.47 -8.52
C ILE A 180 4.58 -18.81 -9.32
N VAL A 181 4.73 -19.61 -10.37
CA VAL A 181 3.63 -20.14 -11.18
C VAL A 181 2.90 -21.23 -10.42
N GLN A 182 1.58 -21.15 -10.39
CA GLN A 182 0.68 -22.20 -9.89
C GLN A 182 -0.40 -22.51 -10.93
N ASN A 183 -0.79 -23.78 -11.03
CA ASN A 183 -1.92 -24.17 -11.89
C ASN A 183 -3.26 -23.74 -11.25
N GLY A 184 -4.14 -23.19 -12.08
CA GLY A 184 -5.54 -22.96 -11.73
C GLY A 184 -6.39 -24.23 -11.85
N SER A 185 -7.71 -24.05 -12.02
CA SER A 185 -8.64 -25.15 -12.26
C SER A 185 -8.60 -25.62 -13.72
N VAL A 186 -7.62 -26.46 -14.05
CA VAL A 186 -7.41 -27.03 -15.40
C VAL A 186 -8.26 -28.28 -15.60
N LEU A 187 -9.16 -28.28 -16.59
CA LEU A 187 -9.95 -29.46 -17.00
C LEU A 187 -9.43 -30.06 -18.31
N VAL A 188 -9.79 -31.32 -18.57
CA VAL A 188 -9.37 -32.07 -19.77
C VAL A 188 -9.73 -31.36 -21.08
N ASN A 189 -10.82 -30.60 -21.11
CA ASN A 189 -11.22 -29.81 -22.28
C ASN A 189 -10.31 -28.60 -22.50
N ASP A 190 -9.81 -27.97 -21.44
CA ASP A 190 -8.94 -26.78 -21.55
C ASP A 190 -7.56 -27.14 -22.14
N VAL A 191 -7.09 -28.37 -21.90
CA VAL A 191 -5.76 -28.86 -22.35
C VAL A 191 -5.77 -29.34 -23.81
N ARG A 192 -6.94 -29.67 -24.37
CA ARG A 192 -7.05 -30.33 -25.69
C ARG A 192 -6.49 -29.49 -26.83
N ASP A 193 -6.76 -28.18 -26.79
CA ASP A 193 -6.47 -27.24 -27.87
C ASP A 193 -5.27 -26.31 -27.54
N LEU A 194 -4.42 -26.72 -26.60
CA LEU A 194 -3.20 -25.99 -26.23
C LEU A 194 -2.02 -26.35 -27.15
N PRO A 195 -1.14 -25.39 -27.48
CA PRO A 195 0.13 -25.70 -28.12
C PRO A 195 1.03 -26.51 -27.17
N LYS A 196 1.97 -27.25 -27.75
CA LYS A 196 2.83 -28.19 -27.00
C LYS A 196 3.61 -27.51 -25.88
N GLU A 197 4.10 -26.30 -26.11
CA GLU A 197 4.87 -25.50 -25.13
C GLU A 197 4.01 -25.11 -23.92
N GLU A 198 2.82 -24.55 -24.13
CA GLU A 198 1.86 -24.24 -23.06
C GLU A 198 1.49 -25.49 -22.26
N LYS A 199 1.29 -26.63 -22.94
CA LYS A 199 1.00 -27.90 -22.27
C LYS A 199 2.18 -28.41 -21.44
N MET A 200 3.42 -28.33 -21.95
CA MET A 200 4.61 -28.76 -21.21
C MET A 200 4.79 -27.99 -19.90
N VAL A 201 4.47 -26.70 -19.87
CA VAL A 201 4.49 -25.91 -18.62
C VAL A 201 3.42 -26.38 -17.64
N ILE A 202 2.19 -26.63 -18.10
CA ILE A 202 1.10 -27.14 -17.25
C ILE A 202 1.48 -28.51 -16.65
N ASP A 203 1.93 -29.45 -17.49
CA ASP A 203 2.32 -30.80 -17.08
C ASP A 203 3.50 -30.73 -16.08
N TYR A 204 4.52 -29.91 -16.35
CA TYR A 204 5.66 -29.71 -15.44
C TYR A 204 5.25 -29.18 -14.06
N VAL A 205 4.34 -28.20 -13.98
CA VAL A 205 3.88 -27.63 -12.71
C VAL A 205 2.91 -28.58 -11.96
N ILE A 206 2.27 -29.53 -12.64
CA ILE A 206 1.55 -30.65 -12.00
C ILE A 206 2.55 -31.61 -11.35
N ASP A 207 3.56 -32.04 -12.11
CA ASP A 207 4.48 -33.11 -11.70
C ASP A 207 5.54 -32.62 -10.68
N SER A 208 6.09 -31.42 -10.88
CA SER A 208 7.17 -30.83 -10.08
C SER A 208 6.68 -29.83 -9.03
N GLY A 209 5.46 -29.30 -9.19
CA GLY A 209 4.87 -28.31 -8.30
C GLY A 209 5.20 -26.84 -8.62
N PRO A 210 4.83 -25.91 -7.73
CA PRO A 210 4.99 -24.47 -7.93
C PRO A 210 6.43 -24.06 -8.21
N THR A 211 6.66 -23.34 -9.31
CA THR A 211 8.00 -23.04 -9.85
C THR A 211 8.12 -21.57 -10.26
N GLU A 212 9.31 -20.97 -10.12
CA GLU A 212 9.55 -19.58 -10.53
C GLU A 212 9.38 -19.35 -12.04
N VAL A 213 8.78 -18.22 -12.41
CA VAL A 213 8.54 -17.78 -13.80
C VAL A 213 9.83 -17.77 -14.64
N ALA A 214 10.98 -17.45 -14.02
CA ALA A 214 12.29 -17.37 -14.68
C ALA A 214 12.73 -18.67 -15.38
N ASN A 215 12.13 -19.82 -15.03
CA ASN A 215 12.44 -21.12 -15.64
C ASN A 215 11.64 -21.40 -16.93
N PHE A 216 10.73 -20.50 -17.34
CA PHE A 216 9.84 -20.68 -18.48
C PHE A 216 9.94 -19.50 -19.46
N ASP A 217 9.43 -19.71 -20.68
CA ASP A 217 9.27 -18.60 -21.64
C ASP A 217 8.17 -17.65 -21.17
N MET A 218 8.51 -16.37 -21.05
CA MET A 218 7.62 -15.29 -20.65
C MET A 218 6.37 -15.19 -21.54
N ASP A 219 6.47 -15.40 -22.86
CA ASP A 219 5.31 -15.28 -23.75
C ASP A 219 4.36 -16.49 -23.61
N VAL A 220 4.90 -17.69 -23.34
CA VAL A 220 4.11 -18.89 -22.99
C VAL A 220 3.35 -18.66 -21.67
N ILE A 221 4.03 -18.17 -20.64
CA ILE A 221 3.44 -17.84 -19.34
C ILE A 221 2.35 -16.75 -19.48
N GLN A 222 2.61 -15.70 -20.26
CA GLN A 222 1.62 -14.65 -20.53
C GLN A 222 0.37 -15.19 -21.23
N ASN A 223 0.51 -16.14 -22.16
CA ASN A 223 -0.62 -16.73 -22.86
C ASN A 223 -1.42 -17.70 -21.97
N LEU A 224 -0.76 -18.54 -21.16
CA LEU A 224 -1.41 -19.37 -20.14
C LEU A 224 -2.20 -18.54 -19.12
N TYR A 225 -1.65 -17.39 -18.70
CA TYR A 225 -2.33 -16.46 -17.80
C TYR A 225 -3.55 -15.81 -18.45
N LYS A 226 -3.46 -15.37 -19.72
CA LYS A 226 -4.62 -14.84 -20.47
C LYS A 226 -5.75 -15.85 -20.63
N ARG A 227 -5.43 -17.15 -20.74
CA ARG A 227 -6.42 -18.25 -20.75
C ARG A 227 -7.00 -18.57 -19.37
N GLY A 228 -6.43 -18.03 -18.29
CA GLY A 228 -6.86 -18.30 -16.91
C GLY A 228 -6.46 -19.68 -16.38
N LEU A 229 -5.50 -20.36 -17.02
CA LEU A 229 -5.08 -21.72 -16.67
C LEU A 229 -4.03 -21.77 -15.55
N ILE A 230 -3.31 -20.66 -15.35
CA ILE A 230 -2.34 -20.46 -14.28
C ILE A 230 -2.66 -19.19 -13.49
N TYR A 231 -2.15 -19.11 -12.27
CA TYR A 231 -2.07 -17.89 -11.49
C TYR A 231 -0.67 -17.78 -10.86
N PHE A 232 -0.38 -16.61 -10.27
CA PHE A 232 0.91 -16.35 -9.65
C PHE A 232 0.78 -16.14 -8.15
N ASP A 233 1.63 -16.82 -7.39
CA ASP A 233 1.98 -16.42 -6.05
C ASP A 233 3.17 -15.48 -6.10
N VAL A 234 3.09 -14.40 -5.32
CA VAL A 234 4.12 -13.36 -5.24
C VAL A 234 4.73 -13.47 -3.85
N PRO A 235 5.82 -14.28 -3.70
CA PRO A 235 6.37 -14.59 -2.39
C PRO A 235 6.99 -13.35 -1.73
N VAL A 236 6.85 -13.26 -0.41
CA VAL A 236 7.47 -12.19 0.39
C VAL A 236 8.21 -12.84 1.54
N SER A 237 9.51 -12.56 1.68
CA SER A 237 10.29 -13.02 2.82
C SER A 237 10.09 -12.09 4.01
N LYS A 238 10.05 -12.68 5.22
CA LYS A 238 9.96 -11.95 6.50
C LYS A 238 11.08 -10.91 6.68
N LYS A 239 12.22 -11.14 6.01
CA LYS A 239 13.43 -10.30 6.07
C LYS A 239 13.56 -9.32 4.90
N ASP A 240 12.65 -9.34 3.91
CA ASP A 240 12.71 -8.40 2.79
C ASP A 240 12.56 -6.96 3.28
N ARG A 241 13.42 -6.08 2.76
CA ARG A 241 13.25 -4.63 2.84
C ARG A 241 12.41 -4.19 1.65
N ILE A 242 11.43 -3.33 1.90
CA ILE A 242 10.48 -2.89 0.87
C ILE A 242 10.71 -1.41 0.57
N VAL A 243 10.81 -1.06 -0.71
CA VAL A 243 10.95 0.31 -1.20
C VAL A 243 9.63 0.73 -1.85
N VAL A 244 9.15 1.92 -1.49
CA VAL A 244 7.99 2.57 -2.12
C VAL A 244 8.55 3.73 -2.96
N PRO A 245 8.47 3.68 -4.30
CA PRO A 245 8.81 4.81 -5.16
C PRO A 245 7.79 5.95 -5.01
N THR A 246 8.07 7.08 -5.66
CA THR A 246 7.04 8.11 -5.93
C THR A 246 5.89 7.51 -6.74
N LEU A 247 4.66 7.85 -6.34
CA LEU A 247 3.44 7.27 -6.89
C LEU A 247 3.02 7.94 -8.21
N ASP A 248 3.57 7.46 -9.32
CA ASP A 248 3.14 7.84 -10.66
C ASP A 248 1.81 7.18 -11.04
N ASN A 249 0.86 7.97 -11.56
CA ASN A 249 -0.45 7.52 -12.06
C ASN A 249 -1.33 6.76 -11.04
N PHE A 250 -1.13 6.96 -9.74
CA PHE A 250 -1.91 6.31 -8.69
C PHE A 250 -3.41 6.63 -8.76
N VAL A 251 -4.26 5.62 -8.55
CA VAL A 251 -5.72 5.75 -8.66
C VAL A 251 -6.32 6.24 -7.34
N MET A 252 -6.48 7.55 -7.23
CA MET A 252 -7.11 8.23 -6.09
C MET A 252 -8.65 8.32 -6.28
N ASN A 253 -9.38 7.53 -5.50
CA ASN A 253 -10.83 7.50 -5.40
C ASN A 253 -11.28 7.87 -3.95
N ARG A 254 -12.54 7.59 -3.60
CA ARG A 254 -13.03 7.79 -2.23
C ARG A 254 -12.81 6.53 -1.39
N LEU A 255 -12.22 6.71 -0.21
CA LEU A 255 -12.12 5.67 0.81
C LEU A 255 -13.53 5.18 1.19
N THR A 256 -13.85 3.93 0.88
CA THR A 256 -15.03 3.24 1.44
C THR A 256 -14.72 2.75 2.86
N GLY A 257 -13.43 2.50 3.13
CA GLY A 257 -12.93 2.11 4.42
C GLY A 257 -13.29 0.67 4.78
N ASP A 258 -13.11 -0.28 3.86
CA ASP A 258 -13.12 -1.71 4.21
C ASP A 258 -11.92 -2.08 5.12
N TYR A 259 -12.01 -3.23 5.78
CA TYR A 259 -10.99 -3.68 6.74
C TYR A 259 -9.60 -3.83 6.11
N PHE A 260 -9.53 -4.36 4.90
CA PHE A 260 -8.25 -4.64 4.23
C PHE A 260 -7.64 -3.36 3.68
N GLU A 261 -8.41 -2.48 3.02
CA GLU A 261 -7.92 -1.15 2.59
C GLU A 261 -7.35 -0.35 3.78
N ARG A 262 -8.05 -0.30 4.92
CA ARG A 262 -7.51 0.34 6.14
C ARG A 262 -6.20 -0.27 6.60
N THR A 263 -6.07 -1.59 6.50
CA THR A 263 -4.84 -2.31 6.89
C THR A 263 -3.71 -2.02 5.91
N LEU A 264 -3.98 -1.97 4.61
CA LEU A 264 -3.03 -1.56 3.58
C LEU A 264 -2.48 -0.16 3.89
N TYR A 265 -3.34 0.85 4.15
CA TYR A 265 -2.84 2.19 4.51
C TYR A 265 -2.00 2.22 5.80
N LYS A 266 -2.40 1.50 6.86
CA LYS A 266 -1.59 1.44 8.10
C LYS A 266 -0.18 0.89 7.85
N ILE A 267 -0.09 -0.12 7.00
CA ILE A 267 1.18 -0.71 6.56
C ILE A 267 1.94 0.30 5.70
N PHE A 268 1.29 0.89 4.70
CA PHE A 268 1.87 1.81 3.72
C PHE A 268 2.52 3.05 4.36
N VAL A 269 1.84 3.69 5.32
CA VAL A 269 2.36 4.82 6.11
C VAL A 269 3.57 4.44 6.97
N SER A 270 3.65 3.17 7.37
CA SER A 270 4.66 2.65 8.29
C SER A 270 5.84 1.95 7.60
N MET A 271 5.76 1.76 6.29
CA MET A 271 6.83 1.19 5.46
C MET A 271 8.02 2.14 5.38
N ASP A 272 9.21 1.55 5.36
CA ASP A 272 10.45 2.29 5.36
C ASP A 272 11.63 1.41 4.91
N LYS A 273 12.59 2.00 4.20
CA LYS A 273 13.77 1.32 3.61
C LYS A 273 14.59 0.49 4.61
N HIS A 274 14.62 0.86 5.89
CA HIS A 274 15.38 0.13 6.92
C HIS A 274 14.53 -0.89 7.70
N THR A 275 13.23 -0.96 7.44
CA THR A 275 12.32 -1.89 8.12
C THR A 275 12.05 -3.11 7.25
N ASN A 276 12.11 -4.29 7.86
CA ASN A 276 11.66 -5.54 7.23
C ASN A 276 10.22 -5.87 7.62
N ALA A 277 9.58 -6.79 6.88
CA ALA A 277 8.20 -7.19 7.12
C ALA A 277 7.92 -7.69 8.55
N GLU A 278 8.87 -8.41 9.17
CA GLU A 278 8.75 -8.89 10.55
C GLU A 278 8.72 -7.76 11.58
N GLN A 279 9.65 -6.80 11.48
CA GLN A 279 9.67 -5.63 12.35
C GLN A 279 8.45 -4.73 12.12
N LEU A 280 7.95 -4.63 10.88
CA LEU A 280 6.76 -3.86 10.54
C LEU A 280 5.51 -4.45 11.23
N ALA A 281 5.36 -5.77 11.22
CA ALA A 281 4.32 -6.48 11.97
C ALA A 281 4.42 -6.22 13.49
N GLN A 282 5.63 -6.24 14.05
CA GLN A 282 5.87 -5.93 15.48
C GLN A 282 5.52 -4.48 15.85
N VAL A 283 5.87 -3.51 15.01
CA VAL A 283 5.56 -2.08 15.22
C VAL A 283 4.05 -1.84 15.13
N LEU A 284 3.37 -2.45 14.16
CA LEU A 284 1.92 -2.29 13.97
C LEU A 284 1.06 -3.17 14.88
N ARG A 285 1.63 -4.21 15.51
CA ARG A 285 0.89 -5.26 16.24
C ARG A 285 -0.17 -5.95 15.36
N VAL A 286 0.15 -6.14 14.09
CA VAL A 286 -0.66 -6.85 13.10
C VAL A 286 -0.07 -8.24 12.86
N ASP A 287 -0.89 -9.23 12.52
CA ASP A 287 -0.40 -10.56 12.18
C ASP A 287 0.60 -10.52 11.01
N LEU A 288 1.67 -11.29 11.13
CA LEU A 288 2.76 -11.29 10.16
C LEU A 288 2.29 -11.75 8.78
N ASN A 289 1.36 -12.71 8.69
CA ASN A 289 0.84 -13.18 7.40
C ASN A 289 0.01 -12.08 6.74
N LEU A 290 -0.76 -11.28 7.50
CA LEU A 290 -1.50 -10.15 6.95
C LEU A 290 -0.57 -9.06 6.40
N VAL A 291 0.58 -8.81 7.06
CA VAL A 291 1.62 -7.90 6.55
C VAL A 291 2.28 -8.44 5.28
N LEU A 292 2.62 -9.74 5.24
CA LEU A 292 3.17 -10.37 4.03
C LEU A 292 2.18 -10.36 2.86
N ASN A 293 0.89 -10.58 3.13
CA ASN A 293 -0.18 -10.50 2.12
C ASN A 293 -0.32 -9.07 1.58
N ALA A 294 -0.28 -8.06 2.44
CA ALA A 294 -0.32 -6.65 2.04
C ALA A 294 0.88 -6.27 1.13
N ILE A 295 2.10 -6.68 1.51
CA ILE A 295 3.30 -6.45 0.69
C ILE A 295 3.19 -7.19 -0.66
N SER A 296 2.69 -8.44 -0.66
CA SER A 296 2.42 -9.21 -1.89
C SER A 296 1.46 -8.48 -2.82
N VAL A 297 0.42 -7.82 -2.27
CA VAL A 297 -0.48 -6.94 -3.02
C VAL A 297 0.24 -5.70 -3.56
N PHE A 298 1.05 -5.00 -2.77
CA PHE A 298 1.80 -3.83 -3.27
C PHE A 298 2.77 -4.18 -4.40
N TYR A 299 3.43 -5.34 -4.33
CA TYR A 299 4.26 -5.88 -5.41
C TYR A 299 3.45 -6.20 -6.67
N ARG A 300 2.26 -6.81 -6.54
CA ARG A 300 1.36 -7.08 -7.68
C ARG A 300 0.85 -5.81 -8.35
N LEU A 301 0.63 -4.75 -7.57
CA LEU A 301 0.14 -3.46 -8.04
C LEU A 301 1.25 -2.53 -8.59
N GLY A 302 2.53 -2.90 -8.46
CA GLY A 302 3.66 -2.03 -8.84
C GLY A 302 3.84 -0.81 -7.92
N ILE A 303 3.18 -0.80 -6.75
CA ILE A 303 3.21 0.29 -5.76
C ILE A 303 4.48 0.21 -4.90
N ALA A 304 5.09 -0.96 -4.80
CA ALA A 304 6.32 -1.19 -4.08
C ALA A 304 7.20 -2.20 -4.81
N TYR A 305 8.49 -2.19 -4.50
CA TYR A 305 9.47 -3.13 -5.01
C TYR A 305 10.30 -3.73 -3.88
N ARG A 306 10.76 -4.96 -4.09
CA ARG A 306 11.75 -5.60 -3.21
C ARG A 306 13.06 -4.85 -3.37
N ALA A 307 13.66 -4.41 -2.27
CA ALA A 307 15.01 -3.83 -2.34
C ALA A 307 15.98 -4.88 -2.93
N PRO A 308 16.86 -4.51 -3.87
CA PRO A 308 17.93 -5.41 -4.30
C PRO A 308 18.77 -5.77 -3.08
N SER A 309 19.15 -7.05 -2.97
CA SER A 309 20.04 -7.47 -1.89
C SER A 309 21.40 -6.83 -2.12
N GLU A 310 22.07 -6.33 -1.06
CA GLU A 310 23.40 -5.68 -1.16
C GLU A 310 24.46 -6.59 -1.82
N LEU A 311 24.20 -7.90 -1.89
CA LEU A 311 25.01 -8.94 -2.55
C LEU A 311 24.77 -9.09 -4.08
N GLU A 312 23.77 -8.43 -4.66
CA GLU A 312 23.45 -8.48 -6.09
C GLU A 312 24.08 -7.33 -6.90
N ILE A 313 24.88 -6.46 -6.25
CA ILE A 313 25.68 -5.43 -6.92
C ILE A 313 26.93 -6.07 -7.56
N GLN A 314 26.72 -6.86 -8.62
CA GLN A 314 27.74 -7.04 -9.65
C GLN A 314 27.55 -5.93 -10.69
N PRO A 315 28.55 -5.06 -10.93
CA PRO A 315 28.42 -3.96 -11.89
C PRO A 315 28.55 -4.48 -13.32
N ASN A 316 27.51 -5.14 -13.85
CA ASN A 316 27.45 -5.60 -15.24
C ASN A 316 26.01 -5.80 -15.75
N ARG A 317 25.28 -4.69 -15.94
CA ARG A 317 24.32 -4.53 -17.04
C ARG A 317 23.95 -3.05 -17.18
N SER A 318 24.47 -2.41 -18.22
CA SER A 318 23.95 -1.12 -18.69
C SER A 318 22.51 -1.30 -19.16
N ILE A 319 21.58 -0.57 -18.55
CA ILE A 319 20.20 -0.46 -19.05
C ILE A 319 20.19 0.70 -20.04
N ASP A 320 20.54 0.40 -21.30
CA ASP A 320 20.46 1.36 -22.40
C ASP A 320 18.99 1.54 -22.83
N VAL A 321 18.29 2.50 -22.22
CA VAL A 321 17.04 3.04 -22.77
C VAL A 321 17.41 4.12 -23.80
N GLY A 322 17.56 3.70 -25.06
CA GLY A 322 17.93 4.60 -26.15
C GLY A 322 16.84 5.60 -26.52
N LEU A 323 16.96 6.85 -26.07
CA LEU A 323 16.31 7.99 -26.71
C LEU A 323 17.22 8.59 -27.80
N ASN A 324 16.86 8.36 -29.06
CA ASN A 324 17.46 9.08 -30.18
C ASN A 324 17.04 10.55 -30.15
N SER A 325 17.98 11.47 -29.93
CA SER A 325 17.83 12.87 -30.34
C SER A 325 19.09 13.40 -31.01
N SER A 326 18.90 14.18 -32.08
CA SER A 326 19.96 14.49 -33.03
C SER A 326 20.84 15.67 -32.62
N ARG A 327 22.08 15.36 -32.21
CA ARG A 327 23.33 15.99 -32.69
C ARG A 327 23.32 17.51 -32.93
N LYS A 328 23.92 18.27 -31.99
CA LYS A 328 24.78 19.45 -32.29
C LYS A 328 26.04 19.42 -31.42
N GLN A 329 27.15 19.93 -31.98
CA GLN A 329 28.53 19.78 -31.47
C GLN A 329 29.04 21.01 -30.72
N SER A 330 29.84 20.81 -29.66
CA SER A 330 31.16 21.43 -29.38
C SER A 330 31.57 21.13 -27.90
N VAL A 331 32.64 20.38 -27.60
CA VAL A 331 34.03 20.89 -27.33
C VAL A 331 34.07 21.85 -26.13
N GLU A 332 34.78 21.64 -25.01
CA GLU A 332 35.62 20.55 -24.42
C GLU A 332 35.82 20.85 -22.90
N GLY A 333 36.42 20.05 -22.00
CA GLY A 333 37.03 18.71 -22.02
C GLY A 333 37.88 18.44 -20.73
N SER A 334 38.15 17.15 -20.37
CA SER A 334 39.10 16.67 -19.32
C SER A 334 38.74 16.97 -17.82
N LEU A 335 38.28 16.03 -16.97
CA LEU A 335 38.89 14.80 -16.37
C LEU A 335 39.55 15.00 -14.96
N VAL A 336 38.91 14.36 -13.96
CA VAL A 336 39.39 13.74 -12.69
C VAL A 336 40.35 14.43 -11.70
N ASP A 337 39.97 14.22 -10.42
CA ASP A 337 40.77 13.94 -9.22
C ASP A 337 41.90 14.89 -8.77
N LEU A 338 41.73 15.44 -7.55
CA LEU A 338 42.48 14.94 -6.39
C LEU A 338 41.95 15.50 -5.06
N LEU A 339 41.54 14.61 -4.15
CA LEU A 339 41.27 14.90 -2.74
C LEU A 339 42.57 14.71 -1.93
N HIS A 340 43.15 15.78 -1.35
CA HIS A 340 43.70 15.75 0.02
C HIS A 340 44.17 17.14 0.51
N ASP A 341 44.26 17.25 1.85
CA ASP A 341 44.98 18.25 2.66
C ASP A 341 44.58 19.73 2.53
N ALA A 342 44.13 20.45 3.56
CA ALA A 342 44.46 20.32 4.98
C ALA A 342 43.39 20.96 5.89
N VAL A 343 42.96 20.21 6.91
CA VAL A 343 42.27 20.75 8.09
C VAL A 343 43.29 20.86 9.22
N ILE A 344 43.53 22.08 9.73
CA ILE A 344 43.93 22.43 11.12
C ILE A 344 43.91 23.96 11.22
N SER A 345 43.02 24.51 12.05
CA SER A 345 43.32 25.27 13.29
C SER A 345 42.15 26.17 13.70
N ASP A 346 41.71 26.01 14.95
CA ASP A 346 41.15 27.03 15.86
C ASP A 346 39.98 27.93 15.36
N CYS A 347 38.83 27.92 16.03
CA CYS A 347 38.75 28.45 17.39
C CYS A 347 37.58 27.87 18.21
N SER A 348 37.88 27.47 19.45
CA SER A 348 36.87 27.18 20.47
C SER A 348 36.48 28.43 21.25
N SER A 349 35.17 28.65 21.48
CA SER A 349 34.72 29.51 22.58
C SER A 349 33.51 28.92 23.31
N LYS A 350 33.69 28.75 24.62
CA LYS A 350 32.79 28.03 25.54
C LYS A 350 31.56 28.87 25.88
N LEU A 351 30.42 28.22 26.11
CA LEU A 351 29.44 28.69 27.10
C LEU A 351 28.89 27.50 27.90
N SER A 352 29.45 27.34 29.10
CA SER A 352 29.03 26.35 30.09
C SER A 352 28.18 27.02 31.16
N LEU A 353 26.97 26.50 31.42
CA LEU A 353 26.23 26.80 32.64
C LEU A 353 25.88 25.49 33.36
N GLN A 354 26.14 25.49 34.66
CA GLN A 354 26.02 24.34 35.55
C GLN A 354 24.55 24.17 35.99
N ASN A 355 24.03 22.94 35.95
CA ASN A 355 22.81 22.60 36.68
C ASN A 355 23.17 21.85 37.97
N GLN A 356 22.68 22.36 39.09
CA GLN A 356 22.75 21.70 40.39
C GLN A 356 21.61 20.68 40.54
N ASN A 357 21.85 19.65 41.36
CA ASN A 357 20.92 18.54 41.58
C ASN A 357 19.57 18.99 42.20
N ILE A 358 18.47 18.54 41.61
CA ILE A 358 17.24 18.22 42.36
C ILE A 358 16.81 16.81 41.94
N HIS A 359 16.69 15.92 42.92
CA HIS A 359 16.29 14.52 42.75
C HIS A 359 14.79 14.38 43.03
N SER A 360 14.01 13.83 42.08
CA SER A 360 12.68 13.30 42.37
C SER A 360 12.23 12.26 41.33
N ASN A 361 12.71 11.02 41.53
CA ASN A 361 12.15 9.73 41.14
C ASN A 361 11.11 9.69 39.99
N THR A 362 11.54 9.31 38.79
CA THR A 362 10.71 8.67 37.76
C THR A 362 11.47 7.57 37.00
N ASP A 363 12.17 6.70 37.74
CA ASP A 363 12.64 5.43 37.18
C ASP A 363 11.47 4.44 37.05
N MET A 364 11.15 4.04 35.82
CA MET A 364 11.01 2.64 35.40
C MET A 364 10.58 2.55 33.92
N LEU A 365 11.30 1.71 33.16
CA LEU A 365 11.13 1.31 31.73
C LEU A 365 12.02 1.98 30.66
N TYR A 366 13.25 2.34 31.01
CA TYR A 366 14.36 2.43 30.03
C TYR A 366 15.36 1.30 30.26
N THR A 367 15.09 0.13 29.69
CA THR A 367 16.04 -0.99 29.69
C THR A 367 16.54 -1.24 28.27
N SER A 368 17.81 -0.88 28.04
CA SER A 368 18.65 -1.35 26.93
C SER A 368 18.27 -0.92 25.50
N LEU A 369 18.44 0.37 25.19
CA LEU A 369 18.84 0.80 23.84
C LEU A 369 20.37 0.80 23.77
N THR A 370 20.96 0.00 22.89
CA THR A 370 22.42 0.01 22.63
C THR A 370 22.82 1.30 21.91
N ALA A 371 24.01 1.83 22.22
CA ALA A 371 24.46 3.14 21.74
C ALA A 371 24.45 3.26 20.20
N ASP A 372 24.85 2.19 19.50
CA ASP A 372 24.87 2.07 18.03
C ASP A 372 23.50 2.35 17.36
N SER A 373 22.40 2.25 18.10
CA SER A 373 21.04 2.50 17.58
C SER A 373 20.62 3.98 17.58
N LEU A 374 21.46 4.89 18.10
CA LEU A 374 21.13 6.31 18.26
C LEU A 374 21.72 7.23 17.18
N GLU A 375 22.72 6.73 16.43
CA GLU A 375 23.45 7.48 15.39
C GLU A 375 22.78 7.40 14.01
N SER A 376 21.88 6.44 13.78
CA SER A 376 21.17 6.22 12.51
C SER A 376 19.72 6.73 12.48
N LYS A 377 19.31 7.57 13.44
CA LYS A 377 17.93 8.05 13.57
C LYS A 377 17.69 9.37 12.84
N ARG A 378 16.65 9.39 12.01
CA ARG A 378 16.28 10.49 11.11
C ARG A 378 15.62 11.68 11.80
N ILE A 379 15.54 12.80 11.09
CA ILE A 379 14.64 13.90 11.41
C ILE A 379 13.30 13.65 10.69
N ALA A 380 12.19 13.82 11.39
CA ALA A 380 10.85 13.86 10.79
C ALA A 380 10.37 15.31 10.66
N PHE A 381 10.14 15.81 9.44
CA PHE A 381 9.45 17.08 9.25
C PHE A 381 7.96 16.82 8.99
N MET A 382 7.14 17.18 9.97
CA MET A 382 5.73 16.87 10.03
C MET A 382 4.87 18.03 9.55
N PHE A 383 3.97 17.78 8.59
CA PHE A 383 3.16 18.81 7.93
C PHE A 383 1.67 18.41 7.88
N ASP A 384 0.77 19.35 7.64
CA ASP A 384 -0.68 19.10 7.54
C ASP A 384 -1.17 18.98 6.08
N SER A 385 -2.48 18.81 5.86
CA SER A 385 -3.00 18.67 4.49
C SER A 385 -2.89 19.93 3.61
N SER A 386 -2.47 21.08 4.14
CA SER A 386 -2.32 22.31 3.34
C SER A 386 -1.17 22.17 2.33
N LEU A 387 -0.03 21.58 2.71
CA LEU A 387 1.11 21.40 1.81
C LEU A 387 0.70 20.59 0.58
N THR A 388 0.02 19.45 0.79
CA THR A 388 -0.49 18.61 -0.31
C THR A 388 -1.54 19.32 -1.16
N ALA A 389 -2.34 20.24 -0.58
CA ALA A 389 -3.27 21.04 -1.37
C ALA A 389 -2.52 22.07 -2.23
N ILE A 390 -1.55 22.79 -1.67
CA ILE A 390 -0.70 23.78 -2.35
C ILE A 390 0.03 23.14 -3.53
N LEU A 391 0.66 21.97 -3.33
CA LEU A 391 1.39 21.24 -4.39
C LEU A 391 0.48 20.66 -5.48
N MET A 392 -0.84 20.56 -5.23
CA MET A 392 -1.85 20.13 -6.22
C MET A 392 -2.56 21.30 -6.90
N MET A 393 -2.37 22.54 -6.42
CA MET A 393 -2.96 23.74 -6.98
C MET A 393 -2.09 24.34 -8.09
N GLY A 394 -2.73 24.89 -9.13
CA GLY A 394 -2.05 25.61 -10.21
C GLY A 394 -1.34 24.75 -11.26
N ASN A 395 -0.56 25.41 -12.10
CA ASN A 395 0.13 24.81 -13.25
C ASN A 395 1.52 24.25 -12.87
N LEU A 396 1.60 23.52 -11.76
CA LEU A 396 2.82 22.86 -11.30
C LEU A 396 3.16 21.65 -12.18
N SER A 397 4.46 21.29 -12.19
CA SER A 397 5.00 20.19 -13.00
C SER A 397 4.32 18.86 -12.66
N ASN A 398 4.29 17.92 -13.61
CA ASN A 398 3.67 16.62 -13.37
C ASN A 398 4.43 15.82 -12.30
N SER A 399 5.76 15.93 -12.26
CA SER A 399 6.58 15.30 -11.21
C SER A 399 6.24 15.83 -9.82
N LEU A 400 6.09 17.15 -9.65
CA LEU A 400 5.71 17.73 -8.37
C LEU A 400 4.31 17.28 -7.90
N LYS A 401 3.38 17.03 -8.85
CA LYS A 401 2.07 16.41 -8.56
C LYS A 401 2.20 14.95 -8.14
N CYS A 402 3.10 14.17 -8.73
CA CYS A 402 3.38 12.79 -8.27
C CYS A 402 3.95 12.77 -6.84
N HIS A 403 4.87 13.68 -6.49
CA HIS A 403 5.32 13.87 -5.10
C HIS A 403 4.17 14.28 -4.17
N ALA A 404 3.29 15.18 -4.60
CA ALA A 404 2.12 15.62 -3.82
C ALA A 404 1.12 14.48 -3.56
N VAL A 405 0.85 13.63 -4.57
CA VAL A 405 0.03 12.42 -4.44
C VAL A 405 0.70 11.42 -3.48
N THR A 406 2.01 11.24 -3.57
CA THR A 406 2.80 10.39 -2.65
C THR A 406 2.68 10.89 -1.20
N LEU A 407 2.92 12.18 -0.97
CA LEU A 407 2.76 12.85 0.33
C LEU A 407 1.32 12.78 0.88
N PHE A 408 0.31 12.69 0.01
CA PHE A 408 -1.09 12.59 0.40
C PHE A 408 -1.48 11.14 0.75
N GLU A 409 -1.24 10.18 -0.15
CA GLU A 409 -1.70 8.78 -0.07
C GLU A 409 -0.79 7.91 0.80
N VAL A 410 0.53 7.94 0.58
CA VAL A 410 1.51 7.25 1.44
C VAL A 410 1.61 7.97 2.78
N GLY A 411 1.42 9.30 2.78
CA GLY A 411 1.61 10.12 3.97
C GLY A 411 3.08 10.33 4.37
N LYS A 412 4.03 9.85 3.57
CA LYS A 412 5.48 9.94 3.79
C LYS A 412 6.21 10.18 2.46
N LEU A 413 7.27 10.97 2.50
CA LEU A 413 8.30 11.05 1.45
C LEU A 413 9.66 10.89 2.13
N GLY A 414 10.44 9.88 1.72
CA GLY A 414 11.74 9.55 2.33
C GLY A 414 12.90 10.34 1.73
N ASP A 415 14.04 10.38 2.44
CA ASP A 415 15.23 11.15 2.03
C ASP A 415 15.66 10.91 0.57
N GLU A 416 15.63 9.65 0.14
CA GLU A 416 15.91 9.20 -1.23
C GLU A 416 15.13 9.98 -2.31
N SER A 417 13.86 10.28 -2.05
CA SER A 417 12.98 11.04 -2.95
C SER A 417 13.11 12.56 -2.81
N LEU A 418 13.74 13.07 -1.74
CA LEU A 418 13.88 14.51 -1.52
C LEU A 418 14.78 15.21 -2.56
N ASN A 419 15.75 14.50 -3.13
CA ASN A 419 16.59 15.06 -4.20
C ASN A 419 15.75 15.47 -5.43
N SER A 420 14.85 14.58 -5.89
CA SER A 420 13.94 14.87 -7.00
C SER A 420 12.95 15.96 -6.60
N PHE A 421 12.34 15.86 -5.42
CA PHE A 421 11.38 16.85 -4.94
C PHE A 421 11.96 18.27 -4.83
N LEU A 422 13.21 18.41 -4.36
CA LEU A 422 13.91 19.70 -4.31
C LEU A 422 14.22 20.26 -5.71
N SER A 423 14.55 19.41 -6.68
CA SER A 423 14.72 19.82 -8.09
C SER A 423 13.39 20.29 -8.67
N ASP A 424 12.31 19.54 -8.46
CA ASP A 424 10.97 19.88 -8.92
C ASP A 424 10.43 21.18 -8.28
N LEU A 425 10.78 21.45 -7.02
CA LEU A 425 10.50 22.73 -6.35
C LEU A 425 11.36 23.89 -6.88
N ALA A 426 12.58 23.63 -7.35
CA ALA A 426 13.45 24.64 -7.94
C ALA A 426 12.98 25.07 -9.34
N GLU A 427 12.38 24.14 -10.10
CA GLU A 427 11.82 24.38 -11.43
C GLU A 427 10.36 24.87 -11.41
N ALA A 428 9.73 24.96 -10.22
CA ALA A 428 8.35 25.40 -10.08
C ALA A 428 8.15 26.84 -10.64
N PRO A 429 7.18 27.06 -11.54
CA PRO A 429 6.99 28.37 -12.15
C PRO A 429 6.57 29.40 -11.10
N CYS A 430 7.20 30.58 -11.12
CA CYS A 430 6.79 31.70 -10.29
C CYS A 430 5.39 32.18 -10.72
N LEU A 431 4.38 31.84 -9.93
CA LEU A 431 2.98 32.17 -10.20
C LEU A 431 2.76 33.67 -9.90
N THR A 432 2.35 34.43 -10.91
CA THR A 432 2.35 35.91 -10.90
C THR A 432 1.11 36.57 -10.29
N ASP A 433 0.13 35.80 -9.84
CA ASP A 433 -1.08 36.33 -9.21
C ASP A 433 -0.84 36.60 -7.71
N VAL A 434 -1.37 37.70 -7.18
CA VAL A 434 -1.17 38.16 -5.79
C VAL A 434 -1.61 37.13 -4.72
N GLU A 435 -2.56 36.25 -5.06
CA GLU A 435 -2.94 35.14 -4.18
C GLU A 435 -1.91 34.00 -4.18
N MET A 436 -1.15 33.85 -5.27
CA MET A 436 -0.14 32.82 -5.48
C MET A 436 1.28 33.26 -5.07
N GLU A 437 1.56 34.55 -4.92
CA GLU A 437 2.83 35.05 -4.35
C GLU A 437 3.14 34.40 -2.99
N ARG A 438 2.14 34.35 -2.09
CA ARG A 438 2.25 33.66 -0.78
C ARG A 438 2.46 32.15 -0.89
N HIS A 439 2.02 31.54 -2.00
CA HIS A 439 2.29 30.12 -2.27
C HIS A 439 3.76 29.93 -2.69
N ASN A 440 4.29 30.81 -3.55
CA ASN A 440 5.70 30.81 -3.93
C ASN A 440 6.61 31.05 -2.71
N GLU A 441 6.29 32.01 -1.84
CA GLU A 441 6.99 32.24 -0.57
C GLU A 441 7.00 30.98 0.31
N TYR A 442 5.84 30.32 0.47
CA TYR A 442 5.73 29.11 1.27
C TYR A 442 6.56 27.94 0.69
N LEU A 443 6.55 27.75 -0.63
CA LEU A 443 7.38 26.73 -1.30
C LEU A 443 8.88 27.04 -1.17
N GLN A 444 9.28 28.31 -1.27
CA GLN A 444 10.67 28.72 -1.08
C GLN A 444 11.13 28.51 0.37
N VAL A 445 10.30 28.86 1.37
CA VAL A 445 10.59 28.62 2.79
C VAL A 445 10.66 27.12 3.08
N LEU A 446 9.74 26.32 2.51
CA LEU A 446 9.77 24.87 2.62
C LEU A 446 11.08 24.30 2.06
N ARG A 447 11.47 24.71 0.86
CA ARG A 447 12.73 24.29 0.21
C ARG A 447 13.94 24.60 1.10
N CYS A 448 14.09 25.84 1.53
CA CYS A 448 15.18 26.25 2.42
C CYS A 448 15.18 25.47 3.76
N THR A 449 13.99 25.15 4.29
CA THR A 449 13.84 24.37 5.54
C THR A 449 14.28 22.92 5.34
N ILE A 450 13.91 22.30 4.21
CA ILE A 450 14.33 20.94 3.85
C ILE A 450 15.85 20.88 3.65
N GLU A 451 16.41 21.80 2.85
CA GLU A 451 17.86 21.90 2.63
C GLU A 451 18.63 22.10 3.95
N TYR A 452 18.13 22.98 4.84
CA TYR A 452 18.74 23.20 6.16
C TYR A 452 18.68 21.97 7.06
N LEU A 453 17.50 21.36 7.25
CA LEU A 453 17.35 20.19 8.12
C LEU A 453 18.19 19.00 7.64
N ARG A 454 18.27 18.80 6.32
CA ARG A 454 19.04 17.72 5.71
C ARG A 454 20.55 17.86 5.87
N SER A 455 21.05 19.06 6.17
CA SER A 455 22.47 19.26 6.51
C SER A 455 22.88 18.64 7.86
N PHE A 456 21.91 18.29 8.73
CA PHE A 456 22.17 17.69 10.05
C PHE A 456 22.00 16.16 10.07
N ALA A 457 21.04 15.63 9.31
CA ALA A 457 20.76 14.20 9.21
C ALA A 457 19.84 13.91 8.00
N GLU A 458 19.71 12.64 7.62
CA GLU A 458 18.63 12.19 6.72
C GLU A 458 17.26 12.70 7.22
N LEU A 459 16.40 13.09 6.27
CA LEU A 459 15.12 13.73 6.53
C LEU A 459 13.97 12.97 5.86
N ASP A 460 12.90 12.71 6.61
CA ASP A 460 11.62 12.23 6.05
C ASP A 460 10.53 13.30 6.23
N LEU A 461 9.76 13.60 5.18
CA LEU A 461 8.55 14.41 5.28
C LEU A 461 7.37 13.52 5.65
N ILE A 462 6.56 13.89 6.66
CA ILE A 462 5.43 13.06 7.12
C ILE A 462 4.15 13.88 7.29
N ARG A 463 3.06 13.40 6.70
CA ARG A 463 1.72 13.98 6.85
C ARG A 463 1.13 13.62 8.22
N CYS A 464 0.86 14.63 9.05
CA CYS A 464 0.22 14.48 10.36
C CYS A 464 -1.08 13.67 10.30
N GLY A 465 -1.90 13.89 9.26
CA GLY A 465 -3.16 13.18 9.06
C GLY A 465 -3.01 11.67 8.89
N SER A 466 -1.95 11.21 8.21
CA SER A 466 -1.72 9.79 7.96
C SER A 466 -1.25 9.07 9.23
N LEU A 467 -0.43 9.73 10.06
CA LEU A 467 -0.07 9.22 11.40
C LEU A 467 -1.25 9.17 12.40
N LEU A 468 -2.30 9.96 12.18
CA LEU A 468 -3.54 9.88 12.97
C LEU A 468 -4.40 8.66 12.60
N GLY A 469 -4.18 8.04 11.43
CA GLY A 469 -4.79 6.76 11.05
C GLY A 469 -4.20 5.52 11.75
N LEU A 470 -3.03 5.68 12.40
CA LEU A 470 -2.42 4.67 13.26
C LEU A 470 -2.97 4.79 14.69
N ASP A 471 -3.08 3.65 15.39
CA ASP A 471 -3.35 3.67 16.82
C ASP A 471 -2.23 4.41 17.58
N SER A 472 -2.59 5.03 18.70
CA SER A 472 -1.66 5.88 19.45
C SER A 472 -0.37 5.14 19.84
N ALA A 473 -0.49 3.84 20.16
CA ALA A 473 0.65 3.03 20.56
C ALA A 473 1.55 2.66 19.36
N ALA A 474 1.00 2.29 18.20
CA ALA A 474 1.78 2.05 16.97
C ALA A 474 2.46 3.33 16.48
N ARG A 475 1.76 4.48 16.49
CA ARG A 475 2.37 5.77 16.17
C ARG A 475 3.58 6.06 17.04
N MET A 476 3.48 5.89 18.36
CA MET A 476 4.62 6.09 19.26
C MET A 476 5.76 5.09 18.98
N ARG A 477 5.45 3.81 18.75
CA ARG A 477 6.47 2.80 18.39
C ARG A 477 7.19 3.14 17.08
N LEU A 478 6.45 3.57 16.05
CA LEU A 478 7.00 3.99 14.76
C LEU A 478 7.92 5.21 14.92
N LEU A 479 7.46 6.25 15.63
CA LEU A 479 8.21 7.47 15.84
C LEU A 479 9.50 7.23 16.65
N CYS A 480 9.39 6.57 17.81
CA CYS A 480 10.55 6.29 18.67
C CYS A 480 11.59 5.34 18.04
N LYS A 481 11.16 4.47 17.11
CA LYS A 481 12.06 3.60 16.35
C LYS A 481 12.86 4.39 15.32
N ASN A 482 12.17 5.13 14.44
CA ASN A 482 12.76 5.64 13.21
C ASN A 482 13.38 7.05 13.35
N TYR A 483 12.87 7.88 14.26
CA TYR A 483 13.22 9.31 14.33
C TYR A 483 13.86 9.69 15.67
N ARG A 484 14.77 10.66 15.61
CA ARG A 484 15.41 11.29 16.78
C ARG A 484 14.67 12.56 17.20
N PHE A 485 14.31 13.37 16.22
CA PHE A 485 13.60 14.64 16.39
C PHE A 485 12.44 14.71 15.40
N TYR A 486 11.36 15.38 15.78
CA TYR A 486 10.25 15.70 14.91
C TYR A 486 9.92 17.19 14.99
N LEU A 487 9.86 17.85 13.82
CA LEU A 487 9.57 19.28 13.72
C LEU A 487 8.20 19.43 13.07
N ILE A 488 7.25 20.04 13.78
CA ILE A 488 5.85 20.11 13.35
C ILE A 488 5.54 21.50 12.77
N ALA A 489 5.29 21.57 11.47
CA ALA A 489 4.83 22.75 10.75
C ALA A 489 3.33 22.62 10.44
N LEU A 490 2.49 23.39 11.14
CA LEU A 490 1.04 23.47 10.88
C LEU A 490 0.70 24.80 10.23
N HIS A 491 -0.09 24.77 9.15
CA HIS A 491 -0.57 25.95 8.47
C HIS A 491 -1.78 26.52 9.24
N HIS A 492 -1.60 27.70 9.84
CA HIS A 492 -2.58 28.24 10.77
C HIS A 492 -3.77 28.86 10.02
N HIS A 493 -4.83 28.10 9.78
CA HIS A 493 -6.13 28.70 9.44
C HIS A 493 -6.58 29.65 10.56
N HIS A 494 -6.98 30.85 10.19
CA HIS A 494 -7.28 31.96 11.10
C HIS A 494 -8.65 31.85 11.79
N HIS A 495 -8.94 30.72 12.46
CA HIS A 495 -10.08 30.62 13.40
C HIS A 495 -9.68 29.90 14.69
N HIS A 496 -9.95 30.58 15.82
CA HIS A 496 -9.62 30.20 17.21
C HIS A 496 -8.14 30.12 17.60
N ARG A 497 -7.65 31.23 18.16
CA ARG A 497 -6.51 31.25 19.09
C ARG A 497 -6.74 30.28 20.26
N ARG A 498 -6.07 29.13 20.28
CA ARG A 498 -5.65 28.46 21.53
C ARG A 498 -4.21 27.99 21.40
N ARG A 499 -3.34 28.63 22.20
CA ARG A 499 -1.90 28.33 22.33
C ARG A 499 -1.63 26.82 22.40
N ARG A 500 -0.72 26.31 21.58
CA ARG A 500 0.15 25.17 21.93
C ARG A 500 1.58 25.47 21.46
N GLN A 501 2.53 25.03 22.26
CA GLN A 501 3.96 25.30 22.08
C GLN A 501 4.53 24.46 20.94
N ILE A 502 5.60 24.97 20.33
CA ILE A 502 6.61 24.12 19.68
C ILE A 502 7.14 23.20 20.78
N PHE A 503 6.89 21.90 20.66
CA PHE A 503 7.65 20.90 21.39
C PHE A 503 8.87 20.56 20.53
N CYS A 504 10.04 20.96 21.02
CA CYS A 504 11.34 20.46 20.54
C CYS A 504 11.65 19.11 21.20
#